data_AF-A0A7V4IIL8-F1
#
_entry.id   AF-A0A7V4IIL8-F1
#
_cell.length_a   1.000
_cell.length_b   1.000
_cell.length_c   1.000
_cell.angle_alpha   90.00
_cell.angle_beta   90.00
_cell.angle_gamma   90.00
#
_symmetry.space_group_name_H-M   'P 1'
#
loop_
_entity.id
_entity.type
_entity.pdbx_description
1 polymer ?
#
loop_
_entity_poly.entity_id
_entity_poly.type
_entity_poly.pdbx_seq_one_letter_code
_entity_poly.pdbx_strand_id
1 'polypeptide(L)'
;MKRWLLLLWLLVPLPVIVWHFGPGQKWLARDHAHALLKRAEAAEAQGDWPAAETWFRAAADKVGNSDPALRTRLDLALVRARYHQGSALDAIDGVNRIVTDARFPHLPAALQREARELAGRIHYYAAWVLRLEGAQRDLWLEEAELARQNFRLLTESSLAAGALAYGQIQQTNLESAVRLQRLSLTELMARPLPEEGQNLANQGLSEQMARRRGQRGNQPGIGDNEDGEPAEGAGTTRFPGGPGS
;
A
#
# COMPACT_ATOMS: atom_id res chain seq x y z
N MET A 1 -36.50 -52.94 0.42
CA MET A 1 -35.28 -52.56 -0.34
C MET A 1 -35.54 -51.51 -1.44
N LYS A 2 -36.57 -51.65 -2.29
CA LYS A 2 -36.93 -50.66 -3.34
C LYS A 2 -37.15 -49.20 -2.85
N ARG A 3 -37.77 -49.01 -1.68
CA ARG A 3 -38.07 -47.67 -1.12
C ARG A 3 -36.83 -46.90 -0.66
N TRP A 4 -35.80 -47.60 -0.16
CA TRP A 4 -34.54 -46.99 0.26
C TRP A 4 -33.67 -46.58 -0.93
N LEU A 5 -33.69 -47.37 -2.02
CA LEU A 5 -33.04 -47.01 -3.28
C LEU A 5 -33.68 -45.75 -3.90
N LEU A 6 -35.01 -45.62 -3.84
CA LEU A 6 -35.71 -44.41 -4.29
C LEU A 6 -35.37 -43.19 -3.43
N LEU A 7 -35.34 -43.33 -2.10
CA LEU A 7 -34.95 -42.24 -1.20
C LEU A 7 -33.49 -41.81 -1.42
N LEU A 8 -32.58 -42.77 -1.58
CA LEU A 8 -31.18 -42.47 -1.88
C LEU A 8 -31.04 -41.76 -3.23
N TRP A 9 -31.76 -42.21 -4.25
CA TRP A 9 -31.79 -41.56 -5.57
C TRP A 9 -32.32 -40.11 -5.50
N LEU A 10 -33.32 -39.86 -4.66
CA LEU A 10 -33.89 -38.52 -4.45
C LEU A 10 -32.99 -37.62 -3.59
N LEU A 11 -32.07 -38.20 -2.80
CA LEU A 11 -31.07 -37.51 -1.99
C LEU A 11 -29.77 -37.21 -2.75
N VAL A 12 -29.44 -37.91 -3.83
CA VAL A 12 -28.26 -37.64 -4.67
C VAL A 12 -28.18 -36.21 -5.25
N PRO A 13 -29.27 -35.52 -5.67
CA PRO A 13 -29.15 -34.15 -6.19
C PRO A 13 -28.82 -33.10 -5.12
N LEU A 14 -29.14 -33.34 -3.85
CA LEU A 14 -28.86 -32.41 -2.74
C LEU A 14 -27.37 -32.06 -2.58
N PRO A 15 -26.43 -33.02 -2.48
CA PRO A 15 -25.00 -32.70 -2.40
C PRO A 15 -24.49 -32.02 -3.68
N VAL A 16 -25.05 -32.31 -4.86
CA VAL A 16 -24.68 -31.65 -6.12
C VAL A 16 -25.09 -30.17 -6.11
N ILE A 17 -26.31 -29.88 -5.65
CA ILE A 17 -26.81 -28.50 -5.51
C ILE A 17 -25.97 -27.74 -4.47
N VAL A 18 -25.73 -28.32 -3.29
CA VAL A 18 -24.90 -27.70 -2.25
C VAL A 18 -23.47 -27.45 -2.75
N TRP A 19 -22.90 -28.40 -3.49
CA TRP A 19 -21.56 -28.24 -4.07
C TRP A 19 -21.54 -27.17 -5.17
N HIS A 20 -22.53 -27.14 -6.07
CA HIS A 20 -22.59 -26.17 -7.16
C HIS A 20 -22.76 -24.75 -6.64
N PHE A 21 -23.70 -24.52 -5.72
CA PHE A 21 -24.00 -23.19 -5.18
C PHE A 21 -23.03 -22.71 -4.09
N GLY A 22 -22.21 -23.61 -3.52
CA GLY A 22 -21.17 -23.25 -2.54
C GLY A 22 -19.76 -23.27 -3.16
N PRO A 23 -19.03 -24.39 -3.07
CA PRO A 23 -17.68 -24.54 -3.63
C PRO A 23 -17.55 -24.24 -5.13
N GLY A 24 -18.52 -24.67 -5.95
CA GLY A 24 -18.48 -24.55 -7.41
C GLY A 24 -18.46 -23.10 -7.88
N GLN A 25 -19.33 -22.25 -7.31
CA GLN A 25 -19.33 -20.81 -7.60
C GLN A 25 -18.01 -20.13 -7.21
N LYS A 26 -17.38 -20.53 -6.10
CA LYS A 26 -16.07 -20.00 -5.69
C LYS A 26 -14.98 -20.36 -6.69
N TRP A 27 -14.99 -21.58 -7.23
CA TRP A 27 -14.01 -21.99 -8.24
C TRP A 27 -14.21 -21.25 -9.56
N LEU A 28 -15.45 -21.11 -10.02
CA LEU A 28 -15.77 -20.35 -11.22
C LEU A 28 -15.36 -18.87 -11.09
N ALA A 29 -15.63 -18.27 -9.93
CA ALA A 29 -15.21 -16.89 -9.64
C ALA A 29 -13.68 -16.74 -9.66
N ARG A 30 -12.93 -17.71 -9.13
CA ARG A 30 -11.46 -17.72 -9.18
C ARG A 30 -10.95 -17.87 -10.61
N ASP A 31 -11.53 -18.77 -11.40
CA ASP A 31 -11.12 -18.98 -12.79
C ASP A 31 -11.37 -17.72 -13.65
N HIS A 32 -12.53 -17.09 -13.47
CA HIS A 32 -12.85 -15.81 -14.10
C HIS A 32 -11.87 -14.70 -13.64
N ALA A 33 -11.54 -14.63 -12.35
CA ALA A 33 -10.56 -13.68 -11.84
C ALA A 33 -9.16 -13.92 -12.44
N HIS A 34 -8.74 -15.18 -12.62
CA HIS A 34 -7.48 -15.51 -13.28
C HIS A 34 -7.46 -15.12 -14.76
N ALA A 35 -8.58 -15.31 -15.47
CA ALA A 35 -8.69 -14.86 -16.87
C ALA A 35 -8.59 -13.33 -16.99
N LEU A 36 -9.22 -12.59 -16.06
CA LEU A 36 -9.12 -11.13 -16.00
C LEU A 36 -7.72 -10.67 -15.61
N LEU A 37 -7.09 -11.35 -14.65
CA LEU A 37 -5.72 -11.08 -14.22
C LEU A 37 -4.72 -11.21 -15.39
N LYS A 38 -4.82 -12.27 -16.19
CA LYS A 38 -3.98 -12.45 -17.39
C LYS A 38 -4.14 -11.32 -18.41
N ARG A 39 -5.37 -10.80 -18.58
CA ARG A 39 -5.61 -9.64 -19.46
C ARG A 39 -5.02 -8.36 -18.88
N ALA A 40 -5.10 -8.19 -17.57
CA ALA A 40 -4.50 -7.05 -16.88
C ALA A 40 -2.97 -7.07 -17.00
N GLU A 41 -2.33 -8.22 -16.76
CA GLU A 41 -0.89 -8.41 -16.92
C GLU A 41 -0.43 -8.18 -18.37
N ALA A 42 -1.23 -8.61 -19.35
CA ALA A 42 -0.94 -8.36 -20.77
C ALA A 42 -1.05 -6.88 -21.14
N ALA A 43 -1.99 -6.13 -20.54
CA ALA A 43 -2.12 -4.68 -20.71
C ALA A 43 -0.98 -3.93 -20.03
N GLU A 44 -0.60 -4.33 -18.80
CA GLU A 44 0.58 -3.81 -18.09
C GLU A 44 1.86 -4.01 -18.90
N ALA A 45 2.06 -5.19 -19.49
CA ALA A 45 3.21 -5.47 -20.35
C ALA A 45 3.25 -4.61 -21.63
N GLN A 46 2.10 -4.10 -22.07
CA GLN A 46 1.98 -3.18 -23.21
C GLN A 46 2.07 -1.70 -22.79
N GLY A 47 2.15 -1.40 -21.50
CA GLY A 47 2.10 -0.04 -20.97
C GLY A 47 0.71 0.60 -21.02
N ASP A 48 -0.35 -0.17 -21.31
CA ASP A 48 -1.74 0.30 -21.29
C ASP A 48 -2.28 0.25 -19.85
N TRP A 49 -1.81 1.20 -19.04
CA TRP A 49 -2.17 1.31 -17.64
C TRP A 49 -3.67 1.53 -17.39
N PRO A 50 -4.40 2.34 -18.20
CA PRO A 50 -5.85 2.46 -18.07
C PRO A 50 -6.56 1.11 -18.28
N ALA A 51 -6.23 0.36 -19.34
CA ALA A 51 -6.82 -0.96 -19.54
C ALA A 51 -6.43 -1.93 -18.41
N ALA A 52 -5.16 -1.93 -17.98
CA ALA A 52 -4.70 -2.76 -16.88
C ALA A 52 -5.52 -2.49 -15.60
N GLU A 53 -5.75 -1.22 -15.24
CA GLU A 53 -6.56 -0.86 -14.08
C GLU A 53 -8.00 -1.40 -14.20
N THR A 54 -8.63 -1.26 -15.37
CA THR A 54 -10.01 -1.76 -15.56
C THR A 54 -10.09 -3.27 -15.35
N TRP A 55 -9.12 -4.03 -15.87
CA TRP A 55 -9.07 -5.48 -15.73
C TRP A 55 -8.71 -5.92 -14.31
N PHE A 56 -7.76 -5.25 -13.65
CA PHE A 56 -7.44 -5.53 -12.25
C PHE A 56 -8.62 -5.26 -11.34
N ARG A 57 -9.37 -4.17 -11.56
CA ARG A 57 -10.56 -3.83 -10.77
C ARG A 57 -11.64 -4.90 -10.94
N ALA A 58 -11.91 -5.29 -12.19
CA ALA A 58 -12.85 -6.37 -12.49
C ALA A 58 -12.45 -7.70 -11.83
N ALA A 59 -11.15 -8.03 -11.84
CA ALA A 59 -10.64 -9.22 -11.15
C ALA A 59 -10.83 -9.12 -9.63
N ALA A 60 -10.53 -7.96 -9.05
CA ALA A 60 -10.62 -7.71 -7.61
C ALA A 60 -12.07 -7.80 -7.11
N ASP A 61 -13.03 -7.35 -7.91
CA ASP A 61 -14.46 -7.46 -7.63
C ASP A 61 -14.94 -8.92 -7.66
N LYS A 62 -14.40 -9.75 -8.56
CA LYS A 62 -14.72 -11.19 -8.63
C LYS A 62 -14.14 -11.98 -7.46
N VAL A 63 -12.94 -11.64 -7.00
CA VAL A 63 -12.31 -12.29 -5.83
C VAL A 63 -13.06 -11.93 -4.54
N GLY A 64 -13.46 -10.66 -4.41
CA GLY A 64 -14.06 -10.13 -3.19
C GLY A 64 -13.18 -10.40 -1.97
N ASN A 65 -13.80 -10.86 -0.88
CA ASN A 65 -13.10 -11.23 0.36
C ASN A 65 -12.78 -12.73 0.46
N SER A 66 -12.95 -13.49 -0.62
CA SER A 66 -12.79 -14.96 -0.62
C SER A 66 -11.33 -15.39 -0.45
N ASP A 67 -10.39 -14.53 -0.86
CA ASP A 67 -8.96 -14.78 -0.80
C ASP A 67 -8.22 -13.46 -0.50
N PRO A 68 -7.86 -13.21 0.78
CA PRO A 68 -7.22 -11.97 1.19
C PRO A 68 -5.86 -11.74 0.50
N ALA A 69 -5.06 -12.79 0.27
CA ALA A 69 -3.74 -12.65 -0.32
C ALA A 69 -3.84 -12.29 -1.81
N LEU A 70 -4.74 -12.94 -2.55
CA LEU A 70 -5.01 -12.59 -3.94
C LEU A 70 -5.62 -11.20 -4.05
N ARG A 71 -6.52 -10.84 -3.12
CA ARG A 71 -7.09 -9.49 -3.05
C ARG A 71 -6.01 -8.43 -2.85
N THR A 72 -5.11 -8.61 -1.89
CA THR A 72 -3.99 -7.66 -1.68
C THR A 72 -3.05 -7.58 -2.88
N ARG A 73 -2.79 -8.69 -3.57
CA ARG A 73 -2.00 -8.66 -4.81
C ARG A 73 -2.67 -7.82 -5.90
N LEU A 74 -3.99 -7.96 -6.07
CA LEU A 74 -4.76 -7.15 -7.01
C LEU A 74 -4.80 -5.68 -6.60
N ASP A 75 -4.98 -5.38 -5.31
CA ASP A 75 -4.92 -4.01 -4.80
C ASP A 75 -3.54 -3.38 -5.04
N LEU A 76 -2.46 -4.14 -4.86
CA LEU A 76 -1.10 -3.67 -5.13
C LEU A 76 -0.87 -3.38 -6.63
N ALA A 77 -1.40 -4.23 -7.51
CA ALA A 77 -1.35 -4.01 -8.95
C ALA A 77 -2.17 -2.79 -9.40
N LEU A 78 -3.34 -2.56 -8.79
CA LEU A 78 -4.15 -1.35 -8.99
C LEU A 78 -3.38 -0.10 -8.58
N VAL A 79 -2.72 -0.12 -7.42
CA VAL A 79 -1.89 1.00 -6.96
C VAL A 79 -0.76 1.29 -7.95
N ARG A 80 -0.10 0.24 -8.47
CA ARG A 80 0.95 0.38 -9.48
C ARG A 80 0.42 0.99 -10.78
N ALA A 81 -0.71 0.50 -11.28
CA ALA A 81 -1.32 1.05 -12.49
C ALA A 81 -1.68 2.53 -12.33
N ARG A 82 -2.21 2.93 -11.16
CA ARG A 82 -2.51 4.33 -10.84
C ARG A 82 -1.26 5.19 -10.73
N TYR A 83 -0.21 4.64 -10.12
CA TYR A 83 1.09 5.29 -10.03
C TYR A 83 1.65 5.64 -11.41
N HIS A 84 1.57 4.72 -12.38
CA HIS A 84 2.00 4.98 -13.76
C HIS A 84 1.07 5.89 -14.56
N GLN A 85 -0.24 5.89 -14.27
CA GLN A 85 -1.18 6.89 -14.79
C GLN A 85 -0.97 8.28 -14.18
N GLY A 86 -0.09 8.36 -13.19
CA GLY A 86 0.27 9.58 -12.50
C GLY A 86 -0.61 9.89 -11.30
N SER A 87 -1.70 9.18 -11.02
CA SER A 87 -2.62 9.47 -9.92
C SER A 87 -1.92 9.36 -8.54
N ALA A 88 -1.20 10.41 -8.18
CA ALA A 88 -0.19 10.39 -7.12
C ALA A 88 -0.81 10.18 -5.74
N LEU A 89 -1.90 10.92 -5.46
CA LEU A 89 -2.59 10.85 -4.18
C LEU A 89 -3.24 9.47 -3.98
N ASP A 90 -3.90 8.93 -5.01
CA ASP A 90 -4.50 7.60 -4.97
C ASP A 90 -3.46 6.49 -4.79
N ALA A 91 -2.28 6.65 -5.40
CA ALA A 91 -1.17 5.73 -5.24
C ALA A 91 -0.60 5.76 -3.81
N ILE A 92 -0.39 6.96 -3.24
CA ILE A 92 0.05 7.17 -1.85
C ILE A 92 -0.97 6.56 -0.88
N ASP A 93 -2.25 6.89 -1.01
CA ASP A 93 -3.29 6.40 -0.11
C ASP A 93 -3.49 4.89 -0.24
N GLY A 94 -3.44 4.38 -1.46
CA GLY A 94 -3.55 2.95 -1.74
C GLY A 94 -2.40 2.14 -1.16
N VAL A 95 -1.16 2.58 -1.35
CA VAL A 95 0.01 1.85 -0.83
C VAL A 95 0.09 1.93 0.69
N ASN A 96 -0.23 3.09 1.28
CA ASN A 96 -0.33 3.25 2.73
C ASN A 96 -1.37 2.31 3.33
N ARG A 97 -2.56 2.22 2.72
CA ARG A 97 -3.61 1.30 3.16
C ARG A 97 -3.12 -0.15 3.17
N ILE A 98 -2.35 -0.56 2.16
CA ILE A 98 -1.81 -1.93 2.08
C ILE A 98 -0.80 -2.19 3.19
N VAL A 99 0.22 -1.33 3.36
CA VAL A 99 1.31 -1.57 4.32
C VAL A 99 0.91 -1.37 5.78
N THR A 100 -0.19 -0.65 6.04
CA THR A 100 -0.75 -0.44 7.39
C THR A 100 -1.90 -1.39 7.72
N ASP A 101 -2.35 -2.22 6.78
CA ASP A 101 -3.40 -3.21 7.02
C ASP A 101 -2.95 -4.20 8.11
N ALA A 102 -3.83 -4.48 9.08
CA ALA A 102 -3.55 -5.43 10.16
C ALA A 102 -3.18 -6.84 9.66
N ARG A 103 -3.60 -7.19 8.44
CA ARG A 103 -3.30 -8.47 7.78
C ARG A 103 -1.92 -8.47 7.13
N PHE A 104 -1.30 -7.31 6.91
CA PHE A 104 -0.05 -7.16 6.16
C PHE A 104 1.10 -8.04 6.70
N PRO A 105 1.34 -8.12 8.03
CA PRO A 105 2.40 -8.97 8.58
C PRO A 105 2.19 -10.47 8.31
N HIS A 106 0.95 -10.89 8.03
CA HIS A 106 0.57 -12.29 7.77
C HIS A 106 0.58 -12.66 6.28
N LEU A 107 0.87 -11.69 5.39
CA LEU A 107 0.97 -11.97 3.96
C LEU A 107 2.26 -12.75 3.64
N PRO A 108 2.32 -13.44 2.48
CA PRO A 108 3.56 -14.07 2.03
C PRO A 108 4.71 -13.06 1.95
N ALA A 109 5.91 -13.44 2.40
CA ALA A 109 7.06 -12.53 2.47
C ALA A 109 7.40 -11.86 1.12
N ALA A 110 7.18 -12.56 0.00
CA ALA A 110 7.37 -11.98 -1.33
C ALA A 110 6.41 -10.80 -1.59
N LEU A 111 5.14 -10.93 -1.20
CA LEU A 111 4.14 -9.88 -1.38
C LEU A 111 4.39 -8.70 -0.42
N GLN A 112 4.84 -8.98 0.81
CA GLN A 112 5.26 -7.92 1.74
C GLN A 112 6.42 -7.11 1.18
N ARG A 113 7.43 -7.76 0.59
CA ARG A 113 8.56 -7.07 -0.05
C ARG A 113 8.12 -6.20 -1.21
N GLU A 114 7.31 -6.78 -2.11
CA GLU A 114 6.77 -6.07 -3.28
C GLU A 114 5.98 -4.82 -2.88
N ALA A 115 5.12 -4.93 -1.86
CA ALA A 115 4.34 -3.80 -1.36
C ALA A 115 5.20 -2.71 -0.72
N ARG A 116 6.19 -3.08 0.09
CA ARG A 116 7.13 -2.12 0.70
C ARG A 116 8.03 -1.45 -0.34
N GLU A 117 8.42 -2.18 -1.38
CA GLU A 117 9.23 -1.63 -2.47
C GLU A 117 8.43 -0.59 -3.24
N LEU A 118 7.19 -0.91 -3.60
CA LEU A 118 6.30 0.04 -4.27
C LEU A 118 6.03 1.26 -3.37
N ALA A 119 5.78 1.05 -2.08
CA ALA A 119 5.59 2.14 -1.11
C ALA A 119 6.81 3.05 -1.06
N GLY A 120 8.00 2.47 -0.91
CA GLY A 120 9.26 3.20 -0.86
C GLY A 120 9.46 4.08 -2.10
N ARG A 121 9.19 3.53 -3.30
CA ARG A 121 9.28 4.27 -4.57
C ARG A 121 8.27 5.41 -4.64
N ILE A 122 6.98 5.12 -4.39
CA ILE A 122 5.91 6.14 -4.44
C ILE A 122 6.25 7.31 -3.51
N HIS A 123 6.61 7.03 -2.26
CA HIS A 123 6.97 8.07 -1.29
C HIS A 123 8.24 8.84 -1.67
N TYR A 124 9.24 8.15 -2.25
CA TYR A 124 10.47 8.78 -2.71
C TYR A 124 10.19 9.83 -3.81
N TYR A 125 9.43 9.45 -4.83
CA TYR A 125 9.10 10.37 -5.92
C TYR A 125 8.08 11.42 -5.50
N ALA A 126 7.13 11.10 -4.62
CA ALA A 126 6.25 12.09 -4.02
C ALA A 126 7.06 13.17 -3.30
N ALA A 127 8.03 12.79 -2.46
CA ALA A 127 8.91 13.74 -1.79
C ALA A 127 9.73 14.58 -2.78
N TRP A 128 10.26 13.97 -3.85
CA TRP A 128 10.99 14.70 -4.89
C TRP A 128 10.08 15.73 -5.57
N VAL A 129 8.90 15.33 -6.04
CA VAL A 129 7.95 16.21 -6.72
C VAL A 129 7.48 17.33 -5.80
N LEU A 130 7.13 17.02 -4.55
CA LEU A 130 6.76 18.03 -3.55
C LEU A 130 7.86 19.10 -3.37
N ARG A 131 9.14 18.68 -3.38
CA ARG A 131 10.26 19.63 -3.32
C ARG A 131 10.34 20.51 -4.57
N LEU A 132 10.14 19.95 -5.76
CA LEU A 132 10.15 20.72 -7.02
C LEU A 132 8.98 21.70 -7.10
N GLU A 133 7.82 21.35 -6.55
CA GLU A 133 6.65 22.21 -6.45
C GLU A 133 6.74 23.27 -5.33
N GLY A 134 7.83 23.27 -4.55
CA GLY A 134 8.02 24.25 -3.46
C GLY A 134 7.17 23.99 -2.21
N ALA A 135 6.76 22.74 -1.97
CA ALA A 135 6.01 22.37 -0.77
C ALA A 135 6.79 22.66 0.53
N GLN A 136 6.04 22.87 1.62
CA GLN A 136 6.64 23.08 2.94
C GLN A 136 7.52 21.90 3.36
N ARG A 137 8.62 22.20 4.07
CA ARG A 137 9.62 21.21 4.49
C ARG A 137 9.04 19.99 5.17
N ASP A 138 8.15 20.20 6.13
CA ASP A 138 7.57 19.09 6.90
C ASP A 138 6.79 18.11 6.01
N LEU A 139 6.15 18.62 4.96
CA LEU A 139 5.31 17.81 4.07
C LEU A 139 6.16 16.86 3.21
N TRP A 140 7.19 17.37 2.55
CA TRP A 140 8.05 16.52 1.73
C TRP A 140 8.99 15.65 2.57
N LEU A 141 9.35 16.11 3.78
CA LEU A 141 10.22 15.34 4.68
C LEU A 141 9.50 14.11 5.25
N GLU A 142 8.19 14.22 5.55
CA GLU A 142 7.35 13.07 5.94
C GLU A 142 7.39 11.97 4.88
N GLU A 143 7.13 12.33 3.62
CA GLU A 143 7.18 11.38 2.50
C GLU A 143 8.60 10.80 2.30
N ALA A 144 9.65 11.63 2.38
CA ALA A 144 11.02 11.15 2.27
C ALA A 144 11.39 10.16 3.40
N GLU A 145 10.84 10.37 4.59
CA GLU A 145 11.06 9.51 5.76
C GLU A 145 10.29 8.18 5.65
N LEU A 146 9.06 8.19 5.10
CA LEU A 146 8.33 6.97 4.78
C LEU A 146 9.07 6.12 3.74
N ALA A 147 9.67 6.77 2.72
CA ALA A 147 10.52 6.08 1.75
C ALA A 147 11.73 5.42 2.43
N ARG A 148 12.45 6.19 3.27
CA ARG A 148 13.61 5.71 4.02
C ARG A 148 13.29 4.50 4.90
N GLN A 149 12.18 4.55 5.64
CA GLN A 149 11.76 3.46 6.53
C GLN A 149 11.47 2.16 5.76
N ASN A 150 10.81 2.25 4.60
CA ASN A 150 10.53 1.09 3.76
C ASN A 150 11.82 0.47 3.21
N PHE A 151 12.71 1.26 2.61
CA PHE A 151 13.96 0.75 2.04
C PHE A 151 14.92 0.21 3.10
N ARG A 152 14.97 0.83 4.29
CA ARG A 152 15.77 0.33 5.42
C ARG A 152 15.32 -1.07 5.82
N LEU A 153 14.02 -1.26 6.03
CA LEU A 153 13.51 -2.56 6.44
C LEU A 153 13.68 -3.62 5.35
N LEU A 154 13.51 -3.25 4.07
CA LEU A 154 13.82 -4.15 2.95
C LEU A 154 15.29 -4.55 2.93
N THR A 155 16.21 -3.60 3.18
CA THR A 155 17.65 -3.87 3.24
C THR A 155 17.98 -4.85 4.38
N GLU A 156 17.56 -4.53 5.60
CA GLU A 156 17.82 -5.35 6.79
C GLU A 156 17.25 -6.77 6.65
N SER A 157 15.99 -6.88 6.21
CA SER A 157 15.34 -8.19 6.02
C SER A 157 15.94 -9.02 4.89
N SER A 158 16.39 -8.39 3.80
CA SER A 158 16.99 -9.09 2.66
C SER A 158 18.39 -9.59 2.97
N LEU A 159 19.18 -8.80 3.70
CA LEU A 159 20.50 -9.21 4.19
C LEU A 159 20.37 -10.36 5.20
N ALA A 160 19.42 -10.28 6.14
CA ALA A 160 19.15 -11.36 7.09
C ALA A 160 18.69 -12.66 6.41
N ALA A 161 17.95 -12.57 5.30
CA ALA A 161 17.50 -13.71 4.51
C ALA A 161 18.55 -14.25 3.52
N GLY A 162 19.76 -13.67 3.47
CA GLY A 162 20.82 -14.08 2.54
C GLY A 162 20.61 -13.65 1.08
N ALA A 163 19.61 -12.79 0.80
CA ALA A 163 19.30 -12.27 -0.53
C ALA A 163 20.20 -11.07 -0.88
N LEU A 164 21.51 -11.29 -0.95
CA LEU A 164 22.53 -10.23 -1.02
C LEU A 164 22.33 -9.25 -2.19
N ALA A 165 22.10 -9.75 -3.41
CA ALA A 165 21.92 -8.89 -4.58
C ALA A 165 20.69 -7.96 -4.46
N TYR A 166 19.57 -8.50 -4.00
CA TYR A 166 18.38 -7.70 -3.73
C TYR A 166 18.61 -6.71 -2.58
N GLY A 167 19.28 -7.16 -1.50
CA GLY A 167 19.67 -6.29 -0.39
C GLY A 167 20.51 -5.08 -0.80
N GLN A 168 21.47 -5.26 -1.72
CA GLN A 168 22.30 -4.17 -2.26
C GLN A 168 21.49 -3.15 -3.07
N ILE A 169 20.52 -3.61 -3.86
CA ILE A 169 19.60 -2.72 -4.60
C ILE A 169 18.81 -1.87 -3.60
N GLN A 170 18.25 -2.50 -2.55
CA GLN A 170 17.47 -1.78 -1.55
C GLN A 170 18.33 -0.86 -0.68
N GLN A 171 19.59 -1.20 -0.44
CA GLN A 171 20.56 -0.32 0.19
C GLN A 171 20.82 0.93 -0.67
N THR A 172 20.95 0.76 -1.98
CA THR A 172 21.11 1.90 -2.91
C THR A 172 19.87 2.80 -2.92
N ASN A 173 18.67 2.22 -2.84
CA ASN A 173 17.42 2.96 -2.71
C ASN A 173 17.35 3.73 -1.38
N LEU A 174 17.80 3.10 -0.28
CA LEU A 174 17.89 3.72 1.03
C LEU A 174 18.85 4.93 1.01
N GLU A 175 20.03 4.77 0.42
CA GLU A 175 21.01 5.85 0.26
C GLU A 175 20.43 7.00 -0.59
N SER A 176 19.67 6.67 -1.63
CA SER A 176 19.00 7.64 -2.48
C SER A 176 17.95 8.44 -1.69
N ALA A 177 17.14 7.79 -0.85
CA ALA A 177 16.18 8.45 0.02
C ALA A 177 16.86 9.36 1.06
N VAL A 178 17.95 8.91 1.69
CA VAL A 178 18.74 9.73 2.61
C VAL A 178 19.38 10.92 1.90
N ARG A 179 19.91 10.72 0.69
CA ARG A 179 20.47 11.79 -0.13
C ARG A 179 19.38 12.81 -0.49
N LEU A 180 18.18 12.37 -0.87
CA LEU A 180 17.06 13.26 -1.16
C LEU A 180 16.74 14.20 0.01
N GLN A 181 16.83 13.73 1.25
CA GLN A 181 16.60 14.59 2.43
C GLN A 181 17.68 15.68 2.62
N ARG A 182 18.89 15.46 2.10
CA ARG A 182 20.07 16.33 2.29
C ARG A 182 20.39 17.24 1.11
N LEU A 183 19.94 16.89 -0.10
CA LEU A 183 20.17 17.68 -1.30
C LEU A 183 19.57 19.08 -1.14
N SER A 184 20.23 20.08 -1.72
CA SER A 184 19.66 21.42 -1.91
C SER A 184 18.62 21.41 -3.03
N LEU A 185 17.73 22.40 -3.07
CA LEU A 185 16.73 22.51 -4.14
C LEU A 185 17.40 22.72 -5.52
N THR A 186 18.45 23.54 -5.59
CA THR A 186 19.19 23.80 -6.84
C THR A 186 19.81 22.53 -7.42
N GLU A 187 20.44 21.71 -6.58
CA GLU A 187 20.98 20.41 -7.03
C GLU A 187 19.89 19.44 -7.45
N LEU A 188 18.71 19.49 -6.81
CA LEU A 188 17.58 18.64 -7.16
C LEU A 188 17.01 19.03 -8.54
N MET A 189 16.87 20.32 -8.82
CA MET A 189 16.41 20.85 -10.12
C MET A 189 17.39 20.56 -11.26
N ALA A 190 18.70 20.45 -10.95
CA ALA A 190 19.71 20.10 -11.93
C ALA A 190 19.71 18.60 -12.33
N ARG A 191 18.99 17.75 -11.58
CA ARG A 191 18.90 16.32 -11.86
C ARG A 191 17.69 16.03 -12.77
N PRO A 192 17.83 15.17 -13.79
CA PRO A 192 16.70 14.75 -14.58
C PRO A 192 15.75 13.94 -13.69
N LEU A 193 14.47 14.31 -13.68
CA LEU A 193 13.43 13.55 -13.01
C LEU A 193 13.20 12.24 -13.78
N PRO A 194 13.30 11.06 -13.15
CA PRO A 194 12.98 9.79 -13.80
C PRO A 194 11.52 9.74 -14.27
N GLU A 195 11.21 8.91 -15.25
CA GLU A 195 9.86 8.72 -15.81
C GLU A 195 8.80 8.47 -14.71
N GLU A 196 9.13 7.60 -13.77
CA GLU A 196 8.35 7.31 -12.56
C GLU A 196 7.97 8.59 -11.78
N GLY A 197 8.88 9.56 -11.66
CA GLY A 197 8.61 10.85 -11.03
C GLY A 197 7.91 11.86 -11.95
N GLN A 198 8.15 11.79 -13.26
CA GLN A 198 7.50 12.67 -14.25
C GLN A 198 5.99 12.43 -14.28
N ASN A 199 5.55 11.19 -14.13
CA ASN A 199 4.13 10.84 -14.06
C ASN A 199 3.42 11.52 -12.87
N LEU A 200 4.14 11.73 -11.76
CA LEU A 200 3.60 12.39 -10.56
C LEU A 200 3.67 13.92 -10.65
N ALA A 201 4.58 14.45 -11.47
CA ALA A 201 4.74 15.87 -11.66
C ALA A 201 3.53 16.48 -12.40
N ASN A 202 3.32 17.79 -12.20
CA ASN A 202 2.26 18.59 -12.85
C ASN A 202 0.82 18.27 -12.42
N GLN A 203 0.63 17.57 -11.30
CA GLN A 203 -0.69 17.27 -10.75
C GLN A 203 -1.10 18.16 -9.58
N GLY A 204 -0.24 19.11 -9.18
CA GLY A 204 -0.46 19.92 -7.99
C GLY A 204 -0.45 19.07 -6.73
N LEU A 205 0.49 18.12 -6.65
CA LEU A 205 0.58 17.18 -5.52
C LEU A 205 0.73 17.92 -4.19
N SER A 206 1.53 19.00 -4.17
CA SER A 206 1.71 19.90 -3.02
C SER A 206 0.40 20.48 -2.51
N GLU A 207 -0.45 21.00 -3.40
CA GLU A 207 -1.75 21.56 -3.05
C GLU A 207 -2.69 20.48 -2.52
N GLN A 208 -2.78 19.34 -3.21
CA GLN A 208 -3.61 18.20 -2.80
C GLN A 208 -3.22 17.69 -1.40
N MET A 209 -1.91 17.54 -1.17
CA MET A 209 -1.35 17.06 0.10
C MET A 209 -1.53 18.08 1.23
N ALA A 210 -1.35 19.38 0.94
CA ALA A 210 -1.60 20.44 1.91
C ALA A 210 -3.07 20.51 2.32
N ARG A 211 -4.00 20.42 1.35
CA ARG A 211 -5.45 20.33 1.62
C ARG A 211 -5.79 19.11 2.47
N ARG A 212 -5.24 17.93 2.16
CA ARG A 212 -5.41 16.70 2.95
C ARG A 212 -4.93 16.88 4.39
N ARG A 213 -3.78 17.53 4.60
CA ARG A 213 -3.23 17.82 5.93
C ARG A 213 -4.09 18.82 6.70
N GLY A 214 -4.56 19.89 6.06
CA GLY A 214 -5.48 20.86 6.66
C GLY A 214 -6.82 20.23 7.08
N GLN A 215 -7.36 19.32 6.28
CA GLN A 215 -8.56 18.56 6.63
C GLN A 215 -8.35 17.63 7.83
N ARG A 216 -7.18 16.97 7.94
CA ARG A 216 -6.82 16.16 9.12
C ARG A 216 -6.71 17.01 10.39
N GLY A 217 -6.20 18.25 10.29
CA GLY A 217 -6.15 19.18 11.41
C GLY A 217 -7.53 19.64 11.92
N ASN A 218 -8.56 19.56 11.06
CA ASN A 218 -9.94 19.92 11.39
C ASN A 218 -10.82 18.71 11.74
N GLN A 219 -10.32 17.48 11.65
CA GLN A 219 -11.06 16.31 12.12
C GLN A 219 -10.96 16.27 13.66
N PRO A 220 -12.09 16.20 14.39
CA PRO A 220 -12.04 16.04 15.84
C PRO A 220 -11.24 14.78 16.15
N GLY A 221 -10.24 14.92 17.01
CA GLY A 221 -9.45 13.79 17.47
C GLY A 221 -10.40 12.74 18.07
N ILE A 222 -10.11 11.46 17.82
CA ILE A 222 -10.69 10.37 18.62
C ILE A 222 -10.17 10.59 20.05
N GLY A 223 -10.96 11.34 20.83
CA GLY A 223 -10.57 11.92 22.11
C GLY A 223 -11.65 12.81 22.71
N ASP A 224 -12.61 13.30 21.90
CA ASP A 224 -13.74 14.09 22.40
C ASP A 224 -14.92 13.23 22.89
N ASN A 225 -14.63 12.12 23.58
CA ASN A 225 -15.64 11.44 24.40
C ASN A 225 -15.13 11.42 25.83
N GLU A 226 -15.94 12.05 26.70
CA GLU A 226 -15.85 12.08 28.15
C GLU A 226 -14.95 13.18 28.72
N ASP A 227 -15.54 14.37 28.88
CA ASP A 227 -15.30 15.25 30.03
C ASP A 227 -15.68 14.49 31.32
N GLY A 228 -14.94 13.44 31.64
CA GLY A 228 -14.85 12.87 32.97
C GLY A 228 -13.71 13.56 33.68
N GLU A 229 -13.95 14.06 34.90
CA GLU A 229 -12.92 14.65 35.73
C GLU A 229 -11.65 13.78 35.74
N PRO A 230 -10.45 14.38 35.62
CA PRO A 230 -9.22 13.61 35.66
C PRO A 230 -9.14 12.91 37.02
N ALA A 231 -9.12 11.57 37.00
CA ALA A 231 -8.87 10.78 38.18
C ALA A 231 -7.55 11.24 38.81
N GLU A 232 -7.63 11.74 40.04
CA GLU A 232 -6.47 12.08 40.85
C GLU A 232 -5.51 10.87 40.90
N GLY A 233 -4.29 11.06 40.39
CA GLY A 233 -3.20 10.10 40.61
C GLY A 233 -2.63 9.47 39.34
N ALA A 234 -1.98 10.26 38.49
CA ALA A 234 -0.91 9.75 37.65
C ALA A 234 0.08 10.86 37.25
N GLY A 235 1.20 10.96 37.98
CA GLY A 235 2.48 11.34 37.34
C GLY A 235 3.08 12.72 37.61
N THR A 236 2.97 13.29 38.81
CA THR A 236 3.81 14.44 39.21
C THR A 236 5.03 14.03 40.03
N THR A 237 5.89 13.16 39.51
CA THR A 237 7.25 12.99 40.08
C THR A 237 8.26 12.61 39.00
N ARG A 238 8.83 13.61 38.33
CA ARG A 238 10.20 13.49 37.80
C ARG A 238 10.83 14.88 37.70
N PHE A 239 11.45 15.31 38.80
CA PHE A 239 12.67 16.12 38.92
C PHE A 239 12.67 16.82 40.30
N PRO A 240 13.31 16.25 41.34
CA PRO A 240 13.78 17.06 42.43
C PRO A 240 15.02 17.83 41.93
N GLY A 241 14.86 19.14 41.74
CA GLY A 241 15.99 20.05 41.57
C GLY A 241 16.88 19.99 42.80
N GLY A 242 18.16 19.66 42.61
CA GLY A 242 19.16 19.75 43.67
C GLY A 242 19.44 21.23 44.00
N PRO A 243 19.59 21.59 45.28
CA PRO A 243 19.94 22.95 45.66
C PRO A 243 21.39 23.25 45.31
N GLY A 244 21.61 24.42 44.72
CA GLY A 244 22.93 24.95 44.42
C GLY A 244 23.72 25.28 45.70
N SER A 245 25.03 25.07 45.59
CA SER A 245 26.09 25.72 46.37
C SER A 245 27.27 25.87 45.43
#